data_AF-A0A954VYH5-F1
#
_entry.id   AF-A0A954VYH5-F1
#
_cell.length_a   1.000
_cell.length_b   1.000
_cell.length_c   1.000
_cell.angle_alpha   90.00
_cell.angle_beta   90.00
_cell.angle_gamma   90.00
#
_symmetry.space_group_name_H-M   'P 1'
#
loop_
_entity.id
_entity.type
_entity.pdbx_description
1 polymer ?
#
loop_
_entity_poly.entity_id
_entity_poly.type
_entity_poly.pdbx_seq_one_letter_code
_entity_poly.pdbx_strand_id
1 'polypeptide(L)'
;QMVVVTCFGVMFSTFLNGAVAMLATLSAVVMGFFKKFVFDVASGDIPGGGPVESFVRLIYHENQMLEWNAQEISVKVIRAIDGMVLDVVESLSYALPDAGQFNTSEFVANGYNIPANLIGQHAMITLAYVLVVTVAGYFFFKSREIAA
;
A
#
# COMPACT_ATOMS: atom_id res chain seq x y z
N GLN A 1 -6.15 7.79 -12.16
CA GLN A 1 -5.05 6.88 -11.78
C GLN A 1 -3.66 7.41 -12.16
N MET A 2 -3.33 7.59 -13.45
CA MET A 2 -1.96 7.97 -13.87
C MET A 2 -1.44 9.28 -13.24
N VAL A 3 -2.31 10.28 -13.03
CA VAL A 3 -1.94 11.54 -12.36
C VAL A 3 -1.40 11.32 -10.95
N VAL A 4 -2.10 10.51 -10.14
CA VAL A 4 -1.67 10.21 -8.76
C VAL A 4 -0.32 9.49 -8.77
N VAL A 5 -0.15 8.51 -9.66
CA VAL A 5 1.12 7.78 -9.83
C VAL A 5 2.26 8.74 -10.17
N THR A 6 2.03 9.67 -11.10
CA THR A 6 3.04 10.67 -11.46
C THR A 6 3.37 11.62 -10.30
N CYS A 7 2.40 12.00 -9.46
CA CYS A 7 2.66 12.86 -8.31
C CYS A 7 3.58 12.19 -7.28
N PHE A 8 3.31 10.92 -6.94
CA PHE A 8 4.20 10.16 -6.05
C PHE A 8 5.60 10.01 -6.66
N GLY A 9 5.69 9.79 -7.98
CA GLY A 9 6.99 9.73 -8.64
C GLY A 9 7.78 11.01 -8.69
N VAL A 10 7.12 12.13 -8.92
CA VAL A 10 7.74 13.44 -8.81
C VAL A 10 8.21 13.68 -7.38
N MET A 11 7.41 13.34 -6.36
CA MET A 11 7.78 13.48 -4.95
C MET A 11 9.03 12.67 -4.61
N PHE A 12 9.09 11.38 -4.95
CA PHE A 12 10.26 10.55 -4.69
C PHE A 12 11.51 11.05 -5.45
N SER A 13 11.35 11.59 -6.65
CA SER A 13 12.47 12.17 -7.39
C SER A 13 13.04 13.46 -6.77
N THR A 14 12.37 14.09 -5.80
CA THR A 14 12.87 15.34 -5.16
C THR A 14 14.03 15.11 -4.19
N PHE A 15 14.16 13.90 -3.64
CA PHE A 15 15.17 13.58 -2.62
C PHE A 15 15.94 12.28 -2.87
N LEU A 16 15.44 11.37 -3.71
CA LEU A 16 16.16 10.16 -4.10
C LEU A 16 16.93 10.34 -5.42
N ASN A 17 17.99 9.55 -5.60
CA ASN A 17 18.65 9.41 -6.90
C ASN A 17 17.70 8.76 -7.92
N GLY A 18 17.81 9.09 -9.21
CA GLY A 18 16.84 8.73 -10.25
C GLY A 18 16.51 7.23 -10.31
N ALA A 19 17.52 6.36 -10.19
CA ALA A 19 17.31 4.91 -10.18
C ALA A 19 16.49 4.43 -8.97
N VAL A 20 16.71 5.02 -7.79
CA VAL A 20 15.99 4.66 -6.56
C VAL A 20 14.58 5.24 -6.57
N ALA A 21 14.39 6.44 -7.12
CA ALA A 21 13.08 7.04 -7.31
C ALA A 21 12.19 6.17 -8.22
N MET A 22 12.74 5.62 -9.31
CA MET A 22 12.02 4.70 -10.20
C MET A 22 11.63 3.38 -9.52
N LEU A 23 12.48 2.87 -8.62
CA LEU A 23 12.14 1.66 -7.87
C LEU A 23 11.07 1.94 -6.80
N ALA A 24 11.13 3.11 -6.16
CA ALA A 24 10.14 3.55 -5.19
C ALA A 24 8.76 3.83 -5.83
N THR A 25 8.72 4.36 -7.05
CA THR A 25 7.46 4.53 -7.77
C THR A 25 6.86 3.21 -8.18
N LEU A 26 7.68 2.28 -8.68
CA LEU A 26 7.22 0.95 -9.04
C LEU A 26 6.65 0.21 -7.82
N SER A 27 7.33 0.24 -6.69
CA SER A 27 6.85 -0.41 -5.47
C SER A 27 5.56 0.24 -4.94
N ALA A 28 5.45 1.57 -4.97
CA ALA A 28 4.24 2.28 -4.58
C ALA A 28 3.05 1.93 -5.49
N VAL A 29 3.27 1.78 -6.80
CA VAL A 29 2.24 1.35 -7.75
C VAL A 29 1.78 -0.08 -7.47
N VAL A 30 2.72 -1.02 -7.30
CA VAL A 30 2.40 -2.42 -6.99
C VAL A 30 1.61 -2.52 -5.69
N MET A 31 2.05 -1.82 -4.64
CA MET A 31 1.34 -1.80 -3.35
C MET A 31 -0.05 -1.16 -3.48
N GLY A 32 -0.20 -0.09 -4.27
CA GLY A 32 -1.49 0.54 -4.54
C GLY A 32 -2.50 -0.37 -5.25
N PHE A 33 -2.05 -1.30 -6.11
CA PHE A 33 -2.92 -2.30 -6.75
C PHE A 33 -3.38 -3.40 -5.79
N PHE A 34 -2.49 -3.86 -4.90
CA PHE A 34 -2.80 -4.92 -3.93
C PHE A 34 -3.26 -4.37 -2.57
N LYS A 35 -3.54 -3.07 -2.45
CA LYS A 35 -3.88 -2.42 -1.17
C LYS A 35 -5.04 -3.10 -0.44
N LYS A 36 -6.10 -3.50 -1.16
CA LYS A 36 -7.24 -4.20 -0.56
C LYS A 36 -6.81 -5.52 0.09
N PHE A 37 -6.04 -6.33 -0.62
CA PHE A 37 -5.49 -7.58 -0.09
C PHE A 37 -4.61 -7.33 1.14
N VAL A 38 -3.76 -6.28 1.09
CA VAL A 38 -2.90 -5.90 2.21
C VAL A 38 -3.71 -5.50 3.45
N PHE A 39 -4.80 -4.75 3.25
CA PHE A 39 -5.69 -4.34 4.34
C PHE A 39 -6.45 -5.52 4.93
N ASP A 40 -6.94 -6.44 4.10
CA ASP A 40 -7.64 -7.64 4.55
C ASP A 40 -6.70 -8.57 5.36
N VAL A 41 -5.42 -8.63 4.98
CA VAL A 41 -4.36 -9.33 5.73
C VAL A 41 -4.06 -8.64 7.07
N ALA A 42 -3.93 -7.32 7.09
CA ALA A 42 -3.69 -6.54 8.31
C ALA A 42 -4.87 -6.60 9.29
N SER A 43 -6.11 -6.62 8.79
CA SER A 43 -7.32 -6.70 9.60
C SER A 43 -7.53 -8.08 10.27
N GLY A 44 -6.71 -9.08 9.94
CA GLY A 44 -6.78 -10.42 10.54
C GLY A 44 -7.99 -11.25 10.12
N ASP A 45 -8.70 -10.86 9.06
CA ASP A 45 -9.90 -11.56 8.56
C ASP A 45 -9.52 -12.88 7.84
N ILE A 46 -8.22 -13.10 7.60
CA ILE A 46 -7.67 -14.30 6.98
C ILE A 46 -6.99 -15.16 8.07
N PRO A 47 -7.55 -16.34 8.43
CA PRO A 47 -6.91 -17.24 9.39
C PRO A 47 -5.55 -17.73 8.85
N GLY A 48 -4.48 -17.56 9.64
CA GLY A 48 -3.08 -17.82 9.22
C GLY A 48 -2.33 -16.58 8.68
N GLY A 49 -2.92 -15.39 8.77
CA GLY A 49 -2.56 -14.16 8.06
C GLY A 49 -1.23 -13.45 8.39
N GLY A 50 -0.34 -14.03 9.20
CA GLY A 50 1.00 -13.47 9.39
C GLY A 50 1.90 -13.76 8.17
N PRO A 51 2.61 -12.77 7.57
CA PRO A 51 3.49 -13.01 6.43
C PRO A 51 4.61 -14.02 6.73
N VAL A 52 5.18 -13.98 7.94
CA VAL A 52 6.23 -14.88 8.41
C VAL A 52 5.63 -16.22 8.84
N GLU A 53 4.49 -16.23 9.53
CA GLU A 53 3.73 -17.44 9.87
C GLU A 53 3.36 -18.25 8.62
N SER A 54 2.82 -17.58 7.59
CA SER A 54 2.49 -18.20 6.31
C SER A 54 3.72 -18.77 5.61
N PHE A 55 4.86 -18.07 5.65
CA PHE A 55 6.10 -18.50 5.01
C PHE A 55 6.71 -19.73 5.69
N VAL A 56 6.75 -19.74 7.03
CA VAL A 56 7.26 -20.89 7.80
C VAL A 56 6.37 -22.11 7.56
N ARG A 57 5.03 -21.93 7.56
CA ARG A 57 4.09 -23.02 7.25
C ARG A 57 4.24 -23.55 5.82
N LEU A 58 4.59 -22.70 4.85
CA LEU A 58 4.88 -23.12 3.48
C LEU A 58 6.11 -24.05 3.42
N ILE A 59 7.16 -23.75 4.18
CA ILE A 59 8.38 -24.59 4.23
C ILE A 59 8.08 -25.95 4.88
N TYR A 60 7.37 -25.93 6.01
CA TYR A 60 7.05 -27.15 6.76
C TYR A 60 5.81 -27.91 6.22
N HIS A 61 5.18 -27.40 5.15
CA HIS A 61 3.96 -27.96 4.56
C HIS A 61 2.81 -28.14 5.59
N GLU A 62 2.66 -27.17 6.49
CA GLU A 62 1.60 -27.17 7.51
C GLU A 62 0.32 -26.47 6.99
N ASN A 63 -0.84 -26.92 7.47
CA ASN A 63 -2.13 -26.35 7.07
C ASN A 63 -2.32 -24.95 7.67
N GLN A 64 -2.62 -23.94 6.84
CA GLN A 64 -2.85 -22.54 7.23
C GLN A 64 -4.10 -22.34 8.11
N MET A 65 -5.10 -23.22 8.02
CA MET A 65 -6.36 -23.10 8.78
C MET A 65 -6.28 -23.65 10.21
N LEU A 66 -5.21 -24.38 10.56
CA LEU A 66 -5.04 -24.90 11.91
C LEU A 66 -4.36 -23.85 12.80
N GLU A 67 -4.88 -23.67 14.01
CA GLU A 67 -4.21 -22.85 15.02
C GLU A 67 -2.89 -23.52 15.41
N TRP A 68 -1.79 -22.78 15.29
CA TRP A 68 -0.50 -23.27 15.73
C TRP A 68 -0.51 -23.48 17.24
N ASN A 69 0.10 -24.57 17.71
CA ASN A 69 0.16 -24.88 19.14
C ASN A 69 0.92 -23.77 19.88
N ALA A 70 0.18 -22.92 20.59
CA ALA A 70 0.67 -21.69 21.24
C ALA A 70 1.57 -21.92 22.47
N GLN A 71 1.93 -23.18 22.75
CA GLN A 71 2.76 -23.58 23.88
C GLN A 71 4.26 -23.45 23.60
N GLU A 72 4.67 -23.41 22.33
CA GLU A 72 6.07 -23.20 21.96
C GLU A 72 6.45 -21.72 21.95
N ILE A 73 7.60 -21.41 22.57
CA ILE A 73 8.16 -20.05 22.60
C ILE A 73 8.43 -19.54 21.18
N SER A 74 8.82 -20.44 20.27
CA SER A 74 9.05 -20.15 18.84
C SER A 74 7.82 -19.55 18.16
N VAL A 75 6.63 -20.10 18.42
CA VAL A 75 5.36 -19.64 17.82
C VAL A 75 4.99 -18.24 18.31
N LYS A 76 5.25 -17.93 19.59
CA LYS A 76 5.00 -16.59 20.14
C LYS A 76 5.91 -15.53 19.54
N VAL A 77 7.18 -15.86 19.32
CA VAL A 77 8.14 -14.94 18.69
C VAL A 77 7.74 -14.67 17.24
N ILE A 78 7.36 -15.70 16.48
CA ILE A 78 6.91 -15.55 15.09
C ILE A 78 5.68 -14.65 15.01
N ARG A 79 4.66 -14.89 15.85
CA ARG A 79 3.46 -14.04 15.91
C ARG A 79 3.75 -12.59 16.32
N ALA A 80 4.70 -12.37 17.22
CA ALA A 80 5.09 -11.01 17.63
C ALA A 80 5.79 -10.26 16.48
N ILE A 81 6.64 -10.93 15.72
CA ILE A 81 7.27 -10.37 14.52
C ILE A 81 6.22 -10.07 13.46
N ASP A 82 5.27 -10.99 13.25
CA ASP A 82 4.18 -10.78 12.30
C ASP A 82 3.30 -9.59 12.68
N GLY A 83 2.95 -9.43 13.95
CA GLY A 83 2.22 -8.25 14.43
C GLY A 83 2.96 -6.96 14.09
N MET A 84 4.28 -6.90 14.34
CA MET A 84 5.09 -5.74 13.97
C MET A 84 5.11 -5.49 12.46
N VAL A 85 5.24 -6.53 11.65
CA VAL A 85 5.26 -6.40 10.18
C VAL A 85 3.90 -5.91 9.67
N LEU A 86 2.81 -6.47 10.20
CA LEU A 86 1.45 -6.08 9.84
C LEU A 86 1.17 -4.63 10.21
N ASP A 87 1.57 -4.17 11.40
CA ASP A 87 1.42 -2.78 11.83
C ASP A 87 2.15 -1.80 10.88
N VAL A 88 3.37 -2.14 10.47
CA VAL A 88 4.16 -1.32 9.53
C VAL A 88 3.49 -1.26 8.15
N VAL A 89 3.01 -2.42 7.68
CA VAL A 89 2.34 -2.54 6.37
C VAL A 89 0.98 -1.83 6.37
N GLU A 90 0.25 -1.87 7.48
CA GLU A 90 -1.01 -1.14 7.66
C GLU A 90 -0.75 0.37 7.65
N SER A 91 0.24 0.84 8.42
CA SER A 91 0.62 2.26 8.44
C SER A 91 1.02 2.76 7.05
N LEU A 92 1.75 1.96 6.27
CA LEU A 92 2.13 2.32 4.91
C LEU A 92 0.92 2.30 3.95
N SER A 93 -0.02 1.39 4.16
CA SER A 93 -1.26 1.30 3.37
C SER A 93 -2.19 2.49 3.57
N TYR A 94 -2.22 3.10 4.76
CA TYR A 94 -2.94 4.36 4.97
C TYR A 94 -2.35 5.53 4.17
N ALA A 95 -1.03 5.57 4.00
CA ALA A 95 -0.36 6.64 3.26
C ALA A 95 -0.55 6.52 1.73
N LEU A 96 -0.69 5.29 1.21
CA LEU A 96 -0.75 5.04 -0.22
C LEU A 96 -2.19 5.11 -0.78
N PRO A 97 -2.36 5.61 -2.03
CA PRO A 97 -3.64 5.60 -2.71
C PRO A 97 -4.02 4.19 -3.15
N ASP A 98 -5.32 3.88 -3.09
CA ASP A 98 -5.86 2.68 -3.71
C ASP A 98 -5.97 2.90 -5.23
N ALA A 99 -5.14 2.19 -5.99
CA ALA A 99 -5.13 2.32 -7.44
C ALA A 99 -6.36 1.63 -8.08
N GLY A 100 -6.96 0.65 -7.39
CA GLY A 100 -8.14 -0.08 -7.85
C GLY A 100 -9.42 0.75 -7.83
N GLN A 101 -9.53 1.74 -6.95
CA GLN A 101 -10.70 2.63 -6.86
C GLN A 101 -10.93 3.47 -8.12
N PHE A 102 -9.91 3.67 -8.95
CA PHE A 102 -10.03 4.42 -10.21
C PHE A 102 -10.42 3.55 -11.40
N ASN A 103 -10.73 2.27 -11.20
CA ASN A 103 -11.08 1.35 -12.27
C ASN A 103 -12.54 1.56 -12.72
N THR A 104 -12.71 2.24 -13.86
CA THR A 104 -14.02 2.43 -14.52
C THR A 104 -14.23 1.51 -15.73
N SER A 105 -13.44 0.44 -15.86
CA SER A 105 -13.49 -0.49 -17.01
C SER A 105 -14.88 -1.10 -17.21
N GLU A 106 -15.59 -1.41 -16.13
CA GLU A 106 -16.92 -2.01 -16.16
C GLU A 106 -17.98 -1.08 -16.80
N PHE A 107 -17.87 0.24 -16.57
CA PHE A 107 -18.78 1.23 -17.16
C PHE A 107 -18.53 1.46 -18.64
N VAL A 108 -17.28 1.25 -19.10
CA VAL A 108 -16.91 1.35 -20.52
C VAL A 108 -17.31 0.07 -21.25
N ALA A 109 -17.19 -1.09 -20.61
CA ALA A 109 -17.59 -2.38 -21.18
C ALA A 109 -19.12 -2.51 -21.34
N ASN A 110 -19.90 -1.95 -20.42
CA ASN A 110 -21.37 -2.09 -20.39
C ASN A 110 -22.13 -0.96 -21.12
N GLY A 111 -21.52 -0.30 -22.11
CA GLY A 111 -22.21 0.65 -22.99
C GLY A 111 -22.07 2.14 -22.67
N TYR A 112 -21.02 2.53 -21.94
CA TYR A 112 -20.69 3.91 -21.58
C TYR A 112 -21.81 4.64 -20.84
N ASN A 113 -21.95 4.32 -19.55
CA ASN A 113 -22.79 5.08 -18.63
C ASN A 113 -21.99 5.39 -17.35
N ILE A 114 -21.19 6.45 -17.39
CA ILE A 114 -20.37 6.89 -16.25
C ILE A 114 -21.12 8.02 -15.53
N PRO A 115 -21.60 7.81 -14.29
CA PRO A 115 -22.29 8.86 -13.57
C PRO A 115 -21.34 10.02 -13.26
N ALA A 116 -21.77 11.26 -13.53
CA ALA A 116 -20.96 12.47 -13.32
C ALA A 116 -20.49 12.63 -11.86
N ASN A 117 -21.28 12.12 -10.89
CA ASN A 117 -20.90 12.09 -9.48
C ASN A 117 -19.63 11.25 -9.23
N LEU A 118 -19.47 10.12 -9.91
CA LEU A 118 -18.29 9.26 -9.77
C LEU A 118 -17.03 9.95 -10.32
N ILE A 119 -17.17 10.65 -11.46
CA ILE A 119 -16.08 11.46 -12.03
C ILE A 119 -15.67 12.57 -11.06
N GLY A 120 -16.66 13.26 -10.46
CA GLY A 120 -16.41 14.29 -9.45
C GLY A 120 -15.67 13.76 -8.22
N GLN A 121 -16.05 12.58 -7.72
CA GLN A 121 -15.38 11.92 -6.60
C GLN A 121 -13.92 11.57 -6.94
N HIS A 122 -13.67 10.95 -8.10
CA HIS A 122 -12.30 10.63 -8.53
C HIS A 122 -11.45 11.88 -8.73
N ALA A 123 -12.02 12.96 -9.27
CA ALA A 123 -11.32 14.24 -9.42
C ALA A 123 -10.97 14.84 -8.06
N MET A 124 -11.90 14.82 -7.10
CA MET A 124 -11.68 15.36 -5.75
C MET A 124 -10.62 14.56 -4.98
N ILE A 125 -10.66 13.23 -5.04
CA ILE A 125 -9.64 12.35 -4.44
C ILE A 125 -8.27 12.64 -5.07
N THR A 126 -8.20 12.76 -6.40
CA THR A 126 -6.95 13.08 -7.11
C THR A 126 -6.39 14.42 -6.65
N LEU A 127 -7.22 15.46 -6.54
CA LEU A 127 -6.82 16.80 -6.11
C LEU A 127 -6.30 16.78 -4.66
N ALA A 128 -6.98 16.07 -3.76
CA ALA A 128 -6.53 15.91 -2.37
C ALA A 128 -5.13 15.28 -2.30
N TYR A 129 -4.88 14.19 -3.04
CA TYR A 129 -3.56 13.57 -3.11
C TYR A 129 -2.50 14.50 -3.71
N VAL A 130 -2.82 15.23 -4.78
CA VAL A 130 -1.89 16.21 -5.39
C VAL A 130 -1.45 17.25 -4.36
N LEU A 131 -2.40 17.81 -3.58
CA LEU A 131 -2.07 18.79 -2.55
C LEU A 131 -1.18 18.19 -1.44
N VAL A 132 -1.56 17.05 -0.88
CA VAL A 132 -0.81 16.41 0.20
C VAL A 132 0.62 16.06 -0.24
N VAL A 133 0.77 15.47 -1.42
CA VAL A 133 2.07 15.07 -1.98
C VAL A 133 2.94 16.30 -2.31
N THR A 134 2.32 17.39 -2.76
CA THR A 134 3.03 18.66 -3.01
C THR A 134 3.55 19.28 -1.70
N VAL A 135 2.73 19.28 -0.65
CA VAL A 135 3.14 19.76 0.68
C VAL A 135 4.26 18.89 1.24
N ALA A 136 4.14 17.56 1.14
CA ALA A 136 5.20 16.64 1.57
C ALA A 136 6.51 16.89 0.80
N GLY A 137 6.44 17.04 -0.53
CA GLY A 137 7.59 17.39 -1.37
C GLY A 137 8.26 18.70 -0.96
N TYR A 138 7.46 19.73 -0.62
CA TYR A 138 7.98 20.98 -0.08
C TYR A 138 8.75 20.79 1.23
N PHE A 139 8.24 19.96 2.15
CA PHE A 139 8.95 19.63 3.39
C PHE A 139 10.25 18.87 3.15
N PHE A 140 10.31 17.96 2.18
CA PHE A 140 11.55 17.26 1.83
C PHE A 140 12.60 18.22 1.26
N PHE A 141 12.20 19.14 0.37
CA PHE A 141 13.11 20.16 -0.13
C PHE A 141 13.62 21.08 0.98
N LYS A 142 12.73 21.55 1.85
CA LYS A 142 13.09 22.43 2.96
C LYS A 142 13.99 21.75 3.99
N SER A 143 13.71 20.48 4.32
CA SER A 143 14.56 19.71 5.24
C SER A 143 15.99 19.54 4.70
N ARG A 144 16.14 19.47 3.37
CA ARG A 144 17.46 19.43 2.73
C ARG A 144 18.21 20.75 2.84
N GLU A 145 17.52 21.89 2.77
CA GLU A 145 18.13 23.22 2.94
C GLU A 145 18.60 23.49 4.39
N ILE A 146 17.97 22.87 5.38
CA ILE A 146 18.32 23.05 6.80
C ILE A 146 19.49 22.13 7.22
N ALA A 147 19.70 21.03 6.50
CA ALA A 147 20.75 20.04 6.80
C ALA A 147 22.11 20.34 6.13
N ALA A 148 22.19 21.34 5.25
CA ALA A 148 23.41 21.79 4.57
C ALA A 148 23.94 23.08 5.20
#